data_AF-A0A257WJT7-F1
#
_entry.id   AF-A0A257WJT7-F1
#
_cell.length_a   1.000
_cell.length_b   1.000
_cell.length_c   1.000
_cell.angle_alpha   90.00
_cell.angle_beta   90.00
_cell.angle_gamma   90.00
#
_symmetry.space_group_name_H-M   'P 1'
#
loop_
_entity.id
_entity.type
_entity.pdbx_description
1 polymer ?
#
loop_
_entity_poly.entity_id
_entity_poly.type
_entity_poly.pdbx_seq_one_letter_code
_entity_poly.pdbx_strand_id
1 'polypeptide(L)'
;MLAAFWLANSLGMFAVSVCWKDAGHFQTFGHLLAFMPERVPMYAAYFIMGLVAWRQRWFTPGGFCPPMAPWLLLTVVSMTLYAFCRALSEDAHSVETLVSILHLQRYQDQLQAVPKMTMLMKGMNAVWFNAASLSALMATCAVFQRFFNAPGSLLKSLSANSFGIYFIHSTILFPFAYFLTGYTLPLAIKAPGVIGVSLVLSWAVSVFVLKKAPLLRRIF
;
A
#
# COMPACT_ATOMS: atom_id res chain seq x y z
N MET A 1 -14.95 -2.71 -17.53
CA MET A 1 -14.06 -1.65 -17.01
C MET A 1 -13.05 -2.17 -16.01
N LEU A 2 -13.47 -2.75 -14.86
CA LEU A 2 -12.56 -3.20 -13.80
C LEU A 2 -11.51 -4.24 -14.26
N ALA A 3 -11.89 -5.21 -15.09
CA ALA A 3 -10.95 -6.19 -15.63
C ALA A 3 -9.89 -5.54 -16.54
N ALA A 4 -10.29 -4.61 -17.39
CA ALA A 4 -9.36 -3.85 -18.24
C ALA A 4 -8.41 -2.98 -17.40
N PHE A 5 -8.93 -2.34 -16.34
CA PHE A 5 -8.13 -1.60 -15.38
C PHE A 5 -7.09 -2.50 -14.69
N TRP A 6 -7.52 -3.65 -14.17
CA TRP A 6 -6.63 -4.62 -13.54
C TRP A 6 -5.54 -5.12 -14.50
N LEU A 7 -5.91 -5.46 -15.73
CA LEU A 7 -4.97 -5.95 -16.72
C LEU A 7 -3.94 -4.88 -17.10
N ALA A 8 -4.40 -3.66 -17.42
CA ALA A 8 -3.52 -2.55 -17.76
C ALA A 8 -2.55 -2.22 -16.62
N ASN A 9 -3.04 -2.21 -15.38
CA ASN A 9 -2.20 -1.95 -14.22
C ASN A 9 -1.18 -3.08 -13.98
N SER A 10 -1.58 -4.34 -14.18
CA SER A 10 -0.68 -5.50 -14.09
C SER A 10 0.41 -5.47 -15.14
N LEU A 11 0.07 -5.10 -16.38
CA LEU A 11 1.04 -4.91 -17.45
C LEU A 11 1.99 -3.74 -17.14
N GLY A 12 1.48 -2.62 -16.60
CA GLY A 12 2.30 -1.48 -16.22
C GLY A 12 3.32 -1.83 -15.12
N MET A 13 2.88 -2.49 -14.06
CA MET A 13 3.78 -2.96 -13.00
C MET A 13 4.80 -3.98 -13.53
N PHE A 14 4.35 -4.94 -14.34
CA PHE A 14 5.24 -5.93 -14.94
C PHE A 14 6.31 -5.26 -15.83
N ALA A 15 5.91 -4.34 -16.71
CA ALA A 15 6.83 -3.62 -17.58
C ALA A 15 7.90 -2.86 -16.78
N VAL A 16 7.51 -2.15 -15.72
CA VAL A 16 8.49 -1.47 -14.84
C VAL A 16 9.39 -2.48 -14.14
N SER A 17 8.86 -3.61 -13.67
CA SER A 17 9.66 -4.66 -13.00
C SER A 17 10.71 -5.30 -13.93
N VAL A 18 10.47 -5.27 -15.24
CA VAL A 18 11.40 -5.78 -16.26
C VAL A 18 12.42 -4.71 -16.65
N CYS A 19 11.98 -3.48 -16.88
CA CYS A 19 12.82 -2.40 -17.39
C CYS A 19 13.67 -1.71 -16.31
N TRP A 20 13.24 -1.76 -15.05
CA TRP A 20 13.89 -1.06 -13.94
C TRP A 20 14.60 -2.06 -13.02
N LYS A 21 15.93 -1.96 -12.95
CA LYS A 21 16.74 -2.79 -12.03
C LYS A 21 16.41 -2.41 -10.59
N ASP A 22 16.09 -3.39 -9.75
CA ASP A 22 15.71 -3.19 -8.35
C ASP A 22 14.36 -2.44 -8.16
N ALA A 23 13.43 -2.62 -9.11
CA ALA A 23 12.09 -2.02 -9.07
C ALA A 23 11.28 -2.32 -7.79
N GLY A 24 11.55 -3.46 -7.15
CA GLY A 24 10.88 -3.93 -5.93
C GLY A 24 11.43 -3.36 -4.62
N HIS A 25 12.47 -2.53 -4.69
CA HIS A 25 13.08 -1.91 -3.53
C HIS A 25 12.71 -0.43 -3.43
N PHE A 26 12.73 0.09 -2.20
CA PHE A 26 12.60 1.53 -1.99
C PHE A 26 13.84 2.23 -2.58
N GLN A 27 13.58 3.15 -3.49
CA GLN A 27 14.54 4.09 -4.03
C GLN A 27 14.35 5.42 -3.31
N THR A 28 15.44 5.99 -2.84
CA THR A 28 15.44 7.29 -2.16
C THR A 28 15.99 8.37 -3.09
N PHE A 29 15.23 9.44 -3.29
CA PHE A 29 15.71 10.66 -3.93
C PHE A 29 16.04 11.69 -2.84
N GLY A 30 17.32 11.72 -2.45
CA GLY A 30 17.77 12.45 -1.26
C GLY A 30 17.16 11.89 0.03
N HIS A 31 16.93 12.76 1.01
CA HIS A 31 16.31 12.40 2.30
C HIS A 31 14.79 12.60 2.34
N LEU A 32 14.18 13.08 1.24
CA LEU A 32 12.80 13.58 1.24
C LEU A 32 11.81 12.61 0.59
N LEU A 33 12.23 11.87 -0.44
CA LEU A 33 11.32 11.04 -1.22
C LEU A 33 11.83 9.60 -1.25
N ALA A 34 11.02 8.68 -0.75
CA ALA A 34 11.23 7.25 -0.90
C ALA A 34 10.05 6.65 -1.66
N PHE A 35 10.33 5.89 -2.73
CA PHE A 35 9.29 5.23 -3.52
C PHE A 35 9.76 3.89 -4.06
N MET A 36 8.84 2.99 -4.37
CA MET A 36 9.12 1.74 -5.07
C MET A 36 8.74 1.92 -6.54
N PRO A 37 9.69 1.91 -7.50
CA PRO A 37 9.41 2.15 -8.91
C PRO A 37 8.29 1.26 -9.46
N GLU A 38 8.27 -0.02 -9.07
CA GLU A 38 7.25 -0.97 -9.51
C GLU A 38 5.81 -0.54 -9.16
N ARG A 39 5.63 0.28 -8.12
CA ARG A 39 4.31 0.71 -7.63
C ARG A 39 3.83 2.02 -8.26
N VAL A 40 4.70 2.74 -8.97
CA VAL A 40 4.34 4.03 -9.58
C VAL A 40 3.19 3.90 -10.59
N PRO A 41 3.17 2.89 -11.51
CA PRO A 41 2.05 2.69 -12.41
C PRO A 41 0.73 2.47 -11.67
N MET A 42 0.79 1.72 -10.55
CA MET A 42 -0.35 1.48 -9.70
C MET A 42 -0.89 2.79 -9.11
N TYR A 43 -0.05 3.61 -8.49
CA TYR A 43 -0.51 4.87 -7.90
C TYR A 43 -1.20 5.78 -8.93
N ALA A 44 -0.62 5.90 -10.14
CA ALA A 44 -1.22 6.66 -11.22
C ALA A 44 -2.57 6.07 -11.67
N ALA A 45 -2.64 4.75 -11.84
CA ALA A 45 -3.85 4.04 -12.24
C ALA A 45 -4.98 4.25 -11.21
N TYR A 46 -4.72 4.04 -9.92
CA TYR A 46 -5.73 4.21 -8.87
C TYR A 46 -6.19 5.66 -8.72
N PHE A 47 -5.30 6.63 -8.91
CA PHE A 47 -5.68 8.05 -8.98
C PHE A 47 -6.68 8.29 -10.13
N ILE A 48 -6.37 7.82 -11.34
CA ILE A 48 -7.26 7.92 -12.50
C ILE A 48 -8.58 7.21 -12.24
N MET A 49 -8.55 6.03 -11.62
CA MET A 49 -9.76 5.29 -11.24
C MET A 49 -10.63 6.10 -10.29
N GLY A 50 -10.03 6.81 -9.32
CA GLY A 50 -10.74 7.74 -8.45
C GLY A 50 -11.42 8.87 -9.22
N LEU A 51 -10.75 9.46 -10.21
CA LEU A 51 -11.34 10.48 -11.08
C LEU A 51 -12.52 9.91 -11.90
N VAL A 52 -12.36 8.71 -12.45
CA VAL A 52 -13.44 8.01 -13.19
C VAL A 52 -14.62 7.72 -12.28
N ALA A 53 -14.37 7.19 -11.08
CA ALA A 53 -15.40 6.89 -10.08
C ALA A 53 -16.16 8.15 -9.66
N TRP A 54 -15.46 9.29 -9.48
CA TRP A 54 -16.08 10.59 -9.20
C TRP A 54 -16.95 11.05 -10.37
N ARG A 55 -16.44 11.03 -11.60
CA ARG A 55 -17.20 11.43 -12.80
C ARG A 55 -18.44 10.55 -13.02
N GLN A 56 -18.35 9.26 -12.70
CA GLN A 56 -19.44 8.29 -12.80
C GLN A 56 -20.33 8.26 -11.55
N ARG A 57 -20.13 9.15 -10.57
CA ARG A 57 -20.94 9.24 -9.35
C ARG A 57 -21.03 7.92 -8.57
N TRP A 58 -19.92 7.18 -8.47
CA TRP A 58 -19.89 5.89 -7.76
C TRP A 58 -20.37 5.97 -6.32
N PHE A 59 -20.12 7.11 -5.66
CA PHE A 59 -20.40 7.31 -4.24
C PHE A 59 -21.67 8.14 -3.97
N THR A 60 -22.59 8.25 -4.93
CA THR A 60 -23.91 8.86 -4.71
C THR A 60 -24.96 7.81 -4.33
N PRO A 61 -26.11 8.21 -3.74
CA PRO A 61 -27.25 7.30 -3.60
C PRO A 61 -27.61 6.68 -4.97
N GLY A 62 -27.65 5.34 -5.03
CA GLY A 62 -27.87 4.60 -6.29
C GLY A 62 -26.65 4.48 -7.21
N GLY A 63 -25.47 4.90 -6.75
CA GLY A 63 -24.20 4.73 -7.47
C GLY A 63 -23.70 3.28 -7.49
N PHE A 64 -22.46 3.10 -7.93
CA PHE A 64 -21.82 1.79 -8.00
C PHE A 64 -21.64 1.17 -6.60
N CYS A 65 -22.32 0.04 -6.38
CA CYS A 65 -22.25 -0.75 -5.15
C CYS A 65 -21.69 -2.15 -5.45
N PRO A 66 -20.39 -2.38 -5.26
CA PRO A 66 -19.80 -3.69 -5.49
C PRO A 66 -20.34 -4.73 -4.48
N PRO A 67 -20.65 -5.97 -4.90
CA PRO A 67 -21.13 -7.01 -3.99
C PRO A 67 -20.03 -7.43 -3.00
N MET A 68 -20.27 -7.30 -1.69
CA MET A 68 -19.26 -7.50 -0.64
C MET A 68 -18.58 -8.88 -0.68
N ALA A 69 -19.36 -9.97 -0.77
CA ALA A 69 -18.86 -11.34 -0.64
C ALA A 69 -17.80 -11.74 -1.69
N PRO A 70 -18.03 -11.61 -3.02
CA PRO A 70 -17.04 -12.00 -4.02
C PRO A 70 -15.77 -11.16 -3.94
N TRP A 71 -15.87 -9.86 -3.61
CA TRP A 71 -14.70 -9.00 -3.48
C TRP A 71 -13.86 -9.32 -2.24
N LEU A 72 -14.49 -9.67 -1.11
CA LEU A 72 -13.76 -10.15 0.08
C LEU A 72 -13.06 -11.47 -0.19
N LEU A 73 -13.76 -12.43 -0.79
CA LEU A 73 -13.17 -13.73 -1.14
C LEU A 73 -11.98 -13.54 -2.09
N LEU A 74 -12.15 -12.73 -3.14
CA LEU A 74 -11.08 -12.43 -4.08
C LEU A 74 -9.90 -11.74 -3.40
N THR A 75 -10.14 -10.86 -2.44
CA THR A 75 -9.09 -10.21 -1.63
C THR A 75 -8.27 -11.23 -0.87
N VAL A 76 -8.93 -12.14 -0.14
CA VAL A 76 -8.24 -13.17 0.66
C VAL A 76 -7.43 -14.11 -0.24
N VAL A 77 -8.05 -14.61 -1.32
CA VAL A 77 -7.39 -15.54 -2.26
C VAL A 77 -6.18 -14.88 -2.91
N SER A 78 -6.35 -13.69 -3.49
CA SER A 78 -5.26 -13.00 -4.18
C SER A 78 -4.15 -12.52 -3.24
N MET A 79 -4.47 -12.08 -2.03
CA MET A 79 -3.46 -11.74 -1.01
C MET A 79 -2.67 -12.97 -0.58
N THR A 80 -3.33 -14.13 -0.42
CA THR A 80 -2.66 -15.39 -0.07
C THR A 80 -1.73 -15.84 -1.19
N LEU A 81 -2.19 -15.80 -2.45
CA LEU A 81 -1.38 -16.15 -3.61
C LEU A 81 -0.21 -15.18 -3.79
N TYR A 82 -0.43 -13.88 -3.59
CA TYR A 82 0.63 -12.88 -3.60
C TYR A 82 1.68 -13.17 -2.53
N ALA A 83 1.26 -13.39 -1.27
CA ALA A 83 2.16 -13.70 -0.17
C ALA A 83 2.95 -14.99 -0.41
N PHE A 84 2.30 -16.02 -0.95
CA PHE A 84 2.94 -17.28 -1.31
C PHE A 84 4.00 -17.09 -2.41
N CYS A 85 3.66 -16.42 -3.52
CA CYS A 85 4.61 -16.06 -4.57
C CYS A 85 5.78 -15.24 -4.03
N ARG A 86 5.52 -14.35 -3.07
CA ARG A 86 6.53 -13.51 -2.45
C ARG A 86 7.46 -14.32 -1.55
N ALA A 87 6.92 -15.24 -0.73
CA ALA A 87 7.71 -16.14 0.10
C ALA A 87 8.67 -16.98 -0.75
N LEU A 88 8.17 -17.54 -1.86
CA LEU A 88 9.00 -18.26 -2.84
C LEU A 88 10.10 -17.40 -3.49
N SER A 89 9.95 -16.07 -3.46
CA SER A 89 10.93 -15.12 -3.99
C SER A 89 11.90 -14.55 -2.94
N GLU A 90 11.52 -14.52 -1.66
CA GLU A 90 12.30 -13.89 -0.58
C GLU A 90 13.30 -14.83 0.09
N ASP A 91 13.10 -16.15 -0.02
CA ASP A 91 14.11 -17.17 0.34
C ASP A 91 15.43 -16.99 -0.44
N ALA A 92 15.39 -16.25 -1.55
CA ALA A 92 16.57 -15.87 -2.33
C ALA A 92 17.36 -14.69 -1.72
N HIS A 93 16.70 -13.57 -1.40
CA HIS A 93 17.39 -12.28 -1.11
C HIS A 93 17.88 -12.13 0.34
N SER A 94 17.21 -12.77 1.31
CA SER A 94 17.63 -12.74 2.72
C SER A 94 19.01 -13.38 2.91
N VAL A 95 19.31 -14.42 2.12
CA VAL A 95 20.62 -15.09 2.07
C VAL A 95 21.69 -14.20 1.44
N GLU A 96 21.38 -13.45 0.36
CA GLU A 96 22.34 -12.52 -0.26
C GLU A 96 22.76 -11.38 0.66
N THR A 97 21.81 -10.85 1.42
CA THR A 97 22.06 -9.76 2.35
C THR A 97 22.92 -10.21 3.53
N LEU A 98 22.66 -11.41 4.08
CA LEU A 98 23.48 -11.96 5.16
C LEU A 98 24.90 -12.29 4.72
N VAL A 99 25.07 -12.89 3.54
CA VAL A 99 26.40 -13.26 3.02
C VAL A 99 27.25 -12.02 2.69
N SER A 100 26.63 -10.95 2.19
CA SER A 100 27.32 -9.68 1.91
C SER A 100 27.72 -8.93 3.19
N ILE A 101 26.85 -8.88 4.22
CA ILE A 101 27.17 -8.29 5.53
C ILE A 101 28.30 -9.05 6.24
N LEU A 102 28.34 -10.38 6.11
CA LEU A 102 29.33 -11.22 6.78
C LEU A 102 30.65 -11.37 6.00
N HIS A 103 30.82 -10.68 4.86
CA HIS A 103 31.99 -10.81 3.98
C HIS A 103 32.36 -12.28 3.66
N LEU A 104 31.35 -13.16 3.58
CA LEU A 104 31.54 -14.59 3.35
C LEU A 104 31.74 -14.84 1.85
N GLN A 105 32.91 -14.44 1.35
CA GLN A 105 33.31 -14.56 -0.06
C GLN A 105 33.21 -16.01 -0.59
N ARG A 106 33.31 -17.00 0.32
CA ARG A 106 33.11 -18.43 0.04
C ARG A 106 31.68 -18.79 -0.41
N TYR A 107 30.68 -18.00 -0.04
CA TYR A 107 29.27 -18.21 -0.39
C TYR A 107 28.83 -17.38 -1.60
N GLN A 108 29.71 -16.53 -2.15
CA GLN A 108 29.40 -15.65 -3.28
C GLN A 108 29.16 -16.42 -4.59
N ASP A 109 29.81 -17.59 -4.75
CA ASP A 109 29.56 -18.50 -5.86
C ASP A 109 28.24 -19.28 -5.68
N GLN A 110 27.84 -19.59 -4.43
CA GLN A 110 26.52 -20.18 -4.13
C GLN A 110 25.38 -19.16 -4.27
N LEU A 111 25.66 -17.88 -4.06
CA LEU A 111 24.69 -16.80 -4.28
C LEU A 111 24.30 -16.63 -5.76
N GLN A 112 25.22 -16.89 -6.69
CA GLN A 112 24.88 -16.87 -8.12
C GLN A 112 23.91 -18.00 -8.51
N ALA A 113 23.78 -19.04 -7.68
CA ALA A 113 22.81 -20.13 -7.85
C ALA A 113 21.45 -19.83 -7.21
N VAL A 114 21.32 -18.73 -6.46
CA VAL A 114 20.05 -18.29 -5.91
C VAL A 114 19.13 -17.90 -7.08
N PRO A 115 17.90 -18.46 -7.16
CA PRO A 115 17.00 -18.18 -8.27
C PRO A 115 16.67 -16.68 -8.32
N LYS A 116 17.29 -15.95 -9.25
CA LYS A 116 16.84 -14.60 -9.60
C LYS A 116 15.36 -14.71 -10.00
N MET A 117 14.56 -13.80 -9.47
CA MET A 117 13.12 -13.78 -9.71
C MET A 117 12.85 -13.85 -11.22
N THR A 118 12.32 -15.00 -11.65
CA THR A 118 12.14 -15.29 -13.07
C THR A 118 11.14 -14.32 -13.67
N MET A 119 11.16 -14.16 -15.00
CA MET A 119 10.16 -13.34 -15.69
C MET A 119 8.72 -13.76 -15.32
N LEU A 120 8.49 -15.07 -15.17
CA LEU A 120 7.21 -15.61 -14.73
C LEU A 120 6.84 -15.13 -13.32
N MET A 121 7.77 -15.20 -12.36
CA MET A 121 7.53 -14.75 -10.98
C MET A 121 7.25 -13.25 -10.91
N LYS A 122 7.94 -12.41 -11.71
CA LYS A 122 7.63 -10.98 -11.82
C LYS A 122 6.21 -10.73 -12.35
N GLY A 123 5.81 -11.49 -13.37
CA GLY A 123 4.45 -11.43 -13.92
C GLY A 123 3.40 -11.83 -12.88
N MET A 124 3.59 -12.97 -12.21
CA MET A 124 2.70 -13.45 -11.14
C MET A 124 2.60 -12.44 -9.99
N ASN A 125 3.72 -11.85 -9.58
CA ASN A 125 3.77 -10.83 -8.54
C ASN A 125 2.89 -9.62 -8.90
N ALA A 126 3.05 -9.08 -10.11
CA ALA A 126 2.25 -7.95 -10.60
C ALA A 126 0.75 -8.28 -10.66
N VAL A 127 0.40 -9.46 -11.16
CA VAL A 127 -0.98 -9.93 -11.33
C VAL A 127 -1.69 -10.11 -9.98
N TRP A 128 -1.07 -10.84 -9.05
CA TRP A 128 -1.69 -11.14 -7.75
C TRP A 128 -1.73 -9.93 -6.83
N PHE A 129 -0.69 -9.11 -6.83
CA PHE A 129 -0.67 -7.86 -6.06
C PHE A 129 -1.77 -6.89 -6.50
N ASN A 130 -1.96 -6.73 -7.81
CA ASN A 130 -3.02 -5.87 -8.33
C ASN A 130 -4.41 -6.45 -8.14
N ALA A 131 -4.57 -7.76 -8.24
CA ALA A 131 -5.82 -8.43 -7.89
C ALA A 131 -6.17 -8.17 -6.42
N ALA A 132 -5.21 -8.32 -5.51
CA ALA A 132 -5.37 -8.06 -4.08
C ALA A 132 -5.71 -6.60 -3.80
N SER A 133 -5.00 -5.66 -4.42
CA SER A 133 -5.25 -4.23 -4.24
C SER A 133 -6.63 -3.81 -4.76
N LEU A 134 -7.03 -4.29 -5.94
CA LEU A 134 -8.31 -3.89 -6.55
C LEU A 134 -9.46 -4.50 -5.76
N SER A 135 -9.34 -5.78 -5.42
CA SER A 135 -10.38 -6.46 -4.65
C SER A 135 -10.50 -5.90 -3.24
N ALA A 136 -9.39 -5.55 -2.57
CA ALA A 136 -9.41 -4.87 -1.29
C ALA A 136 -10.10 -3.51 -1.37
N LEU A 137 -9.84 -2.73 -2.42
CA LEU A 137 -10.53 -1.46 -2.65
C LEU A 137 -12.04 -1.67 -2.80
N MET A 138 -12.46 -2.60 -3.66
CA MET A 138 -13.88 -2.88 -3.90
C MET A 138 -14.58 -3.45 -2.65
N ALA A 139 -13.92 -4.35 -1.93
CA ALA A 139 -14.41 -4.91 -0.68
C ALA A 139 -14.58 -3.82 0.37
N THR A 140 -13.61 -2.92 0.50
CA THR A 140 -13.69 -1.78 1.42
C THR A 140 -14.83 -0.86 1.03
N CYS A 141 -15.00 -0.52 -0.25
CA CYS A 141 -16.15 0.25 -0.71
C CYS A 141 -17.48 -0.42 -0.32
N ALA A 142 -17.61 -1.74 -0.53
CA ALA A 142 -18.80 -2.49 -0.18
C ALA A 142 -19.08 -2.49 1.35
N VAL A 143 -18.04 -2.70 2.16
CA VAL A 143 -18.11 -2.68 3.63
C VAL A 143 -18.56 -1.29 4.11
N PHE A 144 -17.94 -0.23 3.60
CA PHE A 144 -18.26 1.14 4.01
C PHE A 144 -19.66 1.56 3.58
N GLN A 145 -20.08 1.22 2.36
CA GLN A 145 -21.45 1.50 1.90
C GLN A 145 -22.50 0.73 2.70
N ARG A 146 -22.19 -0.50 3.17
CA ARG A 146 -23.13 -1.32 3.93
C ARG A 146 -23.23 -0.94 5.40
N PHE A 147 -22.10 -0.64 6.05
CA PHE A 147 -22.04 -0.50 7.51
C PHE A 147 -21.74 0.93 7.99
N PHE A 148 -21.11 1.77 7.16
CA PHE A 148 -20.57 3.07 7.58
C PHE A 148 -21.14 4.24 6.77
N ASN A 149 -22.21 4.03 5.99
CA ASN A 149 -22.85 5.08 5.19
C ASN A 149 -23.73 6.03 6.01
N ALA A 150 -23.59 6.04 7.35
CA ALA A 150 -24.31 6.90 8.26
C ALA A 150 -23.45 8.13 8.66
N PRO A 151 -24.04 9.33 8.79
CA PRO A 151 -23.32 10.58 9.04
C PRO A 151 -22.89 10.73 10.52
N GLY A 152 -22.05 9.83 11.02
CA GLY A 152 -21.44 9.98 12.35
C GLY A 152 -20.54 11.22 12.41
N SER A 153 -20.58 11.95 13.53
CA SER A 153 -19.78 13.18 13.73
C SER A 153 -18.28 12.92 13.59
N LEU A 154 -17.80 11.77 14.09
CA LEU A 154 -16.40 11.35 13.97
C LEU A 154 -16.01 11.05 12.51
N LEU A 155 -16.81 10.28 11.79
CA LEU A 155 -16.55 9.95 10.37
C LEU A 155 -16.56 11.21 9.49
N LYS A 156 -17.48 12.14 9.76
CA LYS A 156 -17.51 13.45 9.11
C LYS A 156 -16.22 14.22 9.36
N SER A 157 -15.72 14.22 10.60
CA SER A 157 -14.45 14.85 10.95
C SER A 157 -13.26 14.16 10.27
N LEU A 158 -13.16 12.83 10.32
CA LEU A 158 -12.09 12.08 9.67
C LEU A 158 -12.04 12.34 8.17
N SER A 159 -13.20 12.31 7.50
CA SER A 159 -13.32 12.60 6.06
C SER A 159 -12.88 14.04 5.74
N ALA A 160 -13.36 15.02 6.50
CA ALA A 160 -13.00 16.43 6.33
C ALA A 160 -11.52 16.75 6.64
N ASN A 161 -10.79 15.83 7.26
CA ASN A 161 -9.37 15.98 7.61
C ASN A 161 -8.48 14.94 6.90
N SER A 162 -9.03 14.15 5.98
CA SER A 162 -8.35 13.04 5.32
C SER A 162 -7.08 13.45 4.58
N PHE A 163 -7.10 14.59 3.89
CA PHE A 163 -5.92 15.14 3.19
C PHE A 163 -4.81 15.54 4.17
N GLY A 164 -5.15 16.23 5.27
CA GLY A 164 -4.17 16.59 6.31
C GLY A 164 -3.62 15.38 7.05
N ILE A 165 -4.47 14.38 7.33
CA ILE A 165 -4.06 13.09 7.89
C ILE A 165 -3.06 12.43 6.94
N TYR A 166 -3.38 12.29 5.65
CA TYR A 166 -2.51 11.66 4.67
C TYR A 166 -1.11 12.29 4.63
N PHE A 167 -1.03 13.62 4.65
CA PHE A 167 0.24 14.34 4.59
C PHE A 167 1.09 14.15 5.85
N ILE A 168 0.48 14.31 7.04
CA ILE A 168 1.23 14.24 8.31
C ILE A 168 1.47 12.80 8.76
N HIS A 169 0.68 11.84 8.28
CA HIS A 169 0.69 10.46 8.78
C HIS A 169 2.07 9.83 8.71
N SER A 170 2.75 9.90 7.58
CA SER A 170 4.10 9.32 7.43
C SER A 170 5.12 9.94 8.40
N THR A 171 5.01 11.25 8.66
CA THR A 171 5.92 11.95 9.60
C THR A 171 5.74 11.54 11.05
N ILE A 172 4.56 11.05 11.43
CA ILE A 172 4.27 10.53 12.77
C ILE A 172 4.51 9.02 12.82
N LEU A 173 4.07 8.29 11.80
CA LEU A 173 4.13 6.84 11.72
C LEU A 173 5.58 6.34 11.77
N PHE A 174 6.51 6.90 10.99
CA PHE A 174 7.88 6.38 10.95
C PHE A 174 8.63 6.55 12.27
N PRO A 175 8.66 7.75 12.91
CA PRO A 175 9.29 7.88 14.23
C PRO A 175 8.62 7.02 15.31
N PHE A 176 7.29 6.89 15.28
CA PHE A 176 6.58 6.05 16.26
C PHE A 176 6.87 4.56 16.07
N ALA A 177 6.88 4.08 14.81
CA ALA A 177 7.27 2.72 14.50
C ALA A 177 8.74 2.46 14.88
N TYR A 178 9.63 3.41 14.63
CA TYR A 178 11.04 3.35 15.02
C TYR A 178 11.19 3.28 16.55
N PHE A 179 10.47 4.12 17.30
CA PHE A 179 10.47 4.07 18.77
C PHE A 179 10.05 2.70 19.30
N LEU A 180 9.06 2.06 18.68
CA LEU A 180 8.60 0.73 19.08
C LEU A 180 9.55 -0.41 18.70
N THR A 181 10.63 -0.17 17.94
CA THR A 181 11.61 -1.22 17.62
C THR A 181 12.36 -1.72 18.86
N GLY A 182 12.58 -0.86 19.87
CA GLY A 182 13.24 -1.21 21.13
C GLY A 182 12.42 -2.10 22.07
N TYR A 183 11.15 -2.38 21.74
CA TYR A 183 10.25 -3.16 22.59
C TYR A 183 9.94 -4.54 21.99
N THR A 184 10.00 -5.58 22.81
CA THR A 184 9.69 -6.98 22.44
C THR A 184 8.19 -7.28 22.44
N LEU A 185 7.38 -6.40 21.83
CA LEU A 185 5.94 -6.61 21.68
C LEU A 185 5.64 -7.55 20.50
N PRO A 186 4.66 -8.47 20.62
CA PRO A 186 4.17 -9.26 19.50
C PRO A 186 3.72 -8.38 18.33
N LEU A 187 3.98 -8.82 17.09
CA LEU A 187 3.61 -8.07 15.88
C LEU A 187 2.10 -7.76 15.82
N ALA A 188 1.27 -8.70 16.28
CA ALA A 188 -0.18 -8.58 16.35
C ALA A 188 -0.67 -7.42 17.25
N ILE A 189 0.16 -6.95 18.18
CA ILE A 189 -0.13 -5.80 19.03
C ILE A 189 0.59 -4.56 18.49
N LYS A 190 1.86 -4.71 18.09
CA LYS A 190 2.69 -3.62 17.60
C LYS A 190 2.09 -2.96 16.36
N ALA A 191 1.66 -3.74 15.37
CA ALA A 191 1.14 -3.20 14.12
C ALA A 191 -0.19 -2.43 14.30
N PRO A 192 -1.24 -2.98 14.95
CA PRO A 192 -2.45 -2.21 15.23
C PRO A 192 -2.19 -1.00 16.14
N GLY A 193 -1.25 -1.11 17.09
CA GLY A 193 -0.84 0.01 17.93
C GLY A 193 -0.23 1.16 17.13
N VAL A 194 0.72 0.86 16.24
CA VAL A 194 1.31 1.84 15.32
C VAL A 194 0.23 2.50 14.47
N ILE A 195 -0.65 1.71 13.85
CA ILE A 195 -1.71 2.22 12.97
C ILE A 195 -2.69 3.11 13.76
N GLY A 196 -3.20 2.62 14.90
CA GLY A 196 -4.18 3.33 15.71
C GLY A 196 -3.65 4.64 16.28
N VAL A 197 -2.48 4.61 16.91
CA VAL A 197 -1.86 5.79 17.52
C VAL A 197 -1.47 6.81 16.45
N SER A 198 -0.82 6.36 15.36
CA SER A 198 -0.44 7.29 14.28
C SER A 198 -1.67 7.92 13.63
N LEU A 199 -2.77 7.19 13.42
CA LEU A 199 -4.01 7.74 12.87
C LEU A 199 -4.63 8.80 13.80
N VAL A 200 -4.74 8.50 15.10
CA VAL A 200 -5.31 9.43 16.08
C VAL A 200 -4.47 10.71 16.18
N LEU A 201 -3.15 10.57 16.27
CA LEU A 201 -2.24 11.72 16.33
C LEU A 201 -2.28 12.54 15.04
N SER A 202 -2.30 11.87 13.88
CA SER A 202 -2.40 12.55 12.58
C SER A 202 -3.71 13.33 12.44
N TRP A 203 -4.81 12.73 12.88
CA TRP A 203 -6.11 13.41 12.92
C TRP A 203 -6.09 14.60 13.87
N ALA A 204 -5.54 14.45 15.09
CA ALA A 204 -5.42 15.52 16.06
C ALA A 204 -4.57 16.69 15.52
N VAL A 205 -3.41 16.42 14.92
CA VAL A 205 -2.56 17.46 14.31
C VAL A 205 -3.29 18.15 13.16
N SER A 206 -4.00 17.40 12.31
CA SER A 206 -4.79 17.97 11.22
C SER A 206 -5.88 18.94 11.73
N VAL A 207 -6.64 18.52 12.75
CA VAL A 207 -7.73 19.31 13.33
C VAL A 207 -7.22 20.54 14.11
N PHE A 208 -6.22 20.35 14.97
CA PHE A 208 -5.83 21.38 15.94
C PHE A 208 -4.69 22.27 15.45
N VAL A 209 -3.86 21.82 14.52
CA VAL A 209 -2.68 22.55 14.04
C VAL A 209 -2.89 23.04 12.61
N LEU A 210 -3.08 22.13 11.65
CA LEU A 210 -3.08 22.49 10.22
C LEU A 210 -4.22 23.45 9.87
N LYS A 211 -5.43 23.19 10.39
CA LYS A 211 -6.59 24.07 10.15
C LYS A 211 -6.57 25.40 10.88
N LYS A 212 -5.79 25.51 11.96
CA LYS A 212 -5.66 26.76 12.73
C LYS A 212 -4.51 27.64 12.25
N ALA A 213 -3.54 27.08 11.55
CA ALA A 213 -2.41 27.83 11.03
C ALA A 213 -2.84 28.76 9.87
N PRO A 214 -2.56 30.07 9.93
CA PRO A 214 -3.09 31.06 8.99
C PRO A 214 -2.65 30.85 7.54
N LEU A 215 -1.47 30.25 7.34
CA LEU A 215 -0.93 29.92 6.02
C LEU A 215 -1.50 28.61 5.45
N LEU A 216 -1.81 27.63 6.31
CA LEU A 216 -2.17 26.26 5.88
C LEU A 216 -3.69 26.05 5.78
N ARG A 217 -4.51 26.85 6.46
CA ARG A 217 -5.99 26.78 6.43
C ARG A 217 -6.63 26.94 5.05
N ARG A 218 -5.88 27.42 4.05
CA ARG A 218 -6.37 27.56 2.66
C ARG A 218 -6.22 26.26 1.86
N ILE A 219 -5.40 25.34 2.34
CA ILE A 219 -5.05 24.07 1.69
C ILE A 219 -5.75 22.89 2.37
N PHE A 220 -5.94 22.95 3.70
CA PHE A 220 -6.50 21.90 4.55
C PHE A 220 -7.79 22.33 5.24
#